data_AF-A0A9W6AR58-F1
#
_entry.id   AF-A0A9W6AR58-F1
#
_cell.length_a   1.000
_cell.length_b   1.000
_cell.length_c   1.000
_cell.angle_alpha   90.00
_cell.angle_beta   90.00
_cell.angle_gamma   90.00
#
_symmetry.space_group_name_H-M   'P 1'
#
loop_
_entity.id
_entity.type
_entity.pdbx_description
1 polymer ?
#
loop_
_entity_poly.entity_id
_entity_poly.type
_entity_poly.pdbx_seq_one_letter_code
_entity_poly.pdbx_strand_id
1 'polypeptide(L)'
;MLPLCSAVVRPFKTRAYSALVSSRLPSYRSIVSSRLHRRASTIPTSSIHADEYIGQSGRHYKVERVLQEESSPPRQVLLATAGDQRFILKYIHEVNFEDLQDVNRRLHNNASHVRLAQDIISEKSMFVFEYLTGHLLHLAQKDLSLGIRKKLLKEALLGIAEMHDKDIVHTDIKADNFFVNWKQSDNGITIDKVQLGDLEDAVYIPPGSSMLGKQAGNWMWRSPEAHARGRVNKPSDIFSFALVVGITTPKTVQSVNSSSVST
;
A
#
# COMPACT_ATOMS: atom_id res chain seq x y z
N MET A 1 18.04 -32.28 27.22
CA MET A 1 18.74 -31.27 26.41
C MET A 1 17.90 -31.01 25.16
N LEU A 2 17.24 -29.85 25.07
CA LEU A 2 16.58 -29.38 23.85
C LEU A 2 17.62 -28.60 23.02
N PRO A 3 17.71 -28.76 21.70
CA PRO A 3 18.65 -27.99 20.91
C PRO A 3 18.12 -26.56 20.71
N LEU A 4 18.97 -25.56 21.01
CA LEU A 4 18.75 -24.18 20.61
C LEU A 4 18.70 -24.11 19.08
N CYS A 5 17.53 -23.81 18.53
CA CYS A 5 17.38 -23.48 17.11
C CYS A 5 17.96 -22.07 16.89
N SER A 6 19.16 -21.99 16.31
CA SER A 6 19.77 -20.72 15.91
C SER A 6 19.01 -20.16 14.71
N ALA A 7 18.30 -19.05 14.90
CA ALA A 7 17.67 -18.31 13.82
C ALA A 7 18.75 -17.64 12.96
N VAL A 8 18.85 -18.03 11.68
CA VAL A 8 19.80 -17.43 10.73
C VAL A 8 19.35 -16.00 10.43
N VAL A 9 20.15 -15.03 10.88
CA VAL A 9 19.95 -13.60 10.63
C VAL A 9 20.64 -13.22 9.32
N ARG A 10 19.90 -12.74 8.32
CA ARG A 10 20.47 -12.21 7.07
C ARG A 10 20.44 -10.68 7.08
N PRO A 11 21.55 -9.98 6.82
CA PRO A 11 21.55 -8.53 6.66
C PRO A 11 20.83 -8.13 5.37
N PHE A 12 20.01 -7.08 5.45
CA PHE A 12 19.15 -6.58 4.37
C PHE A 12 19.94 -5.71 3.38
N LYS A 13 19.76 -5.93 2.06
CA LYS A 13 20.27 -5.03 1.01
C LYS A 13 19.52 -3.70 1.05
N THR A 14 20.22 -2.58 0.96
CA THR A 14 19.66 -1.23 1.03
C THR A 14 18.62 -0.98 -0.08
N ARG A 15 17.31 -0.99 0.25
CA ARG A 15 16.23 -0.55 -0.65
C ARG A 15 16.08 0.97 -0.60
N ALA A 16 15.67 1.59 -1.71
CA ALA A 16 15.71 3.05 -1.95
C ALA A 16 14.95 3.93 -0.94
N TYR A 17 14.06 3.36 -0.13
CA TYR A 17 13.29 4.11 0.88
C TYR A 17 13.59 3.61 2.29
N SER A 18 14.84 3.77 2.74
CA SER A 18 15.19 3.56 4.15
C SER A 18 16.00 4.71 4.78
N ALA A 19 15.93 5.92 4.21
CA ALA A 19 16.54 7.10 4.82
C ALA A 19 15.54 8.24 5.06
N LEU A 20 15.23 8.43 6.36
CA LEU A 20 15.12 9.70 7.08
C LEU A 20 14.06 10.74 6.64
N VAL A 21 13.04 10.91 7.49
CA VAL A 21 12.76 12.23 8.09
C VAL A 21 12.52 12.03 9.59
N SER A 22 13.46 12.51 10.40
CA SER A 22 13.18 12.93 11.77
C SER A 22 12.61 14.33 11.69
N SER A 23 11.34 14.51 12.02
CA SER A 23 10.83 15.83 12.39
C SER A 23 10.64 15.85 13.90
N ARG A 24 11.57 16.52 14.56
CA ARG A 24 11.34 17.11 15.88
C ARG A 24 10.03 17.92 15.79
N LEU A 25 9.15 17.72 16.76
CA LEU A 25 8.05 18.64 17.04
C LEU A 25 8.60 20.06 17.22
N PRO A 26 7.87 21.08 16.74
CA PRO A 26 7.67 22.22 17.60
C PRO A 26 6.19 22.51 17.84
N SER A 27 5.95 22.88 19.09
CA SER A 27 4.77 23.46 19.70
C SER A 27 4.03 24.49 18.86
N TYR A 28 2.71 24.43 19.00
CA TYR A 28 1.71 25.45 18.70
C TYR A 28 2.11 26.87 19.18
N ARG A 29 2.13 27.85 18.27
CA ARG A 29 1.72 29.25 18.49
C ARG A 29 1.59 30.01 17.16
N SER A 30 0.65 30.94 17.13
CA SER A 30 0.09 31.62 15.95
C SER A 30 0.79 32.94 15.56
N ILE A 31 0.49 33.39 14.33
CA ILE A 31 0.56 34.76 13.75
C ILE A 31 1.94 35.19 13.19
N VAL A 32 2.02 35.42 11.87
CA VAL A 32 2.09 36.73 11.17
C VAL A 32 2.42 36.50 9.68
N SER A 33 1.63 37.15 8.83
CA SER A 33 1.78 37.27 7.38
C SER A 33 3.18 37.75 6.96
N SER A 34 3.79 37.07 5.99
CA SER A 34 4.71 37.70 5.05
C SER A 34 4.47 37.17 3.63
N ARG A 35 3.99 38.06 2.77
CA ARG A 35 3.91 37.87 1.32
C ARG A 35 5.34 37.74 0.78
N LEU A 36 5.69 36.57 0.27
CA LEU A 36 6.80 36.41 -0.67
C LEU A 36 6.21 36.08 -2.03
N HIS A 37 6.10 37.12 -2.87
CA HIS A 37 5.88 36.95 -4.30
C HIS A 37 7.06 36.18 -4.90
N ARG A 38 6.85 34.90 -5.23
CA ARG A 38 7.73 34.18 -6.14
C ARG A 38 7.02 34.15 -7.50
N ARG A 39 7.51 35.00 -8.41
CA ARG A 39 7.09 35.12 -9.81
C ARG A 39 6.93 33.73 -10.43
N ALA A 40 5.80 33.54 -11.09
CA ALA A 40 5.60 32.46 -12.05
C ALA A 40 6.56 32.68 -13.22
N SER A 41 7.52 31.78 -13.37
CA SER A 41 8.22 31.57 -14.64
C SER A 41 7.59 30.35 -15.29
N THR A 42 6.66 30.59 -16.20
CA THR A 42 6.13 29.56 -17.10
C THR A 42 7.20 29.23 -18.13
N ILE A 43 7.95 28.16 -17.86
CA ILE A 43 8.70 27.46 -18.91
C ILE A 43 7.73 26.40 -19.44
N PRO A 44 7.37 26.38 -20.72
CA PRO A 44 6.62 25.28 -21.29
C PRO A 44 7.56 24.08 -21.32
N THR A 45 7.45 23.23 -20.29
CA THR A 45 7.99 21.87 -20.37
C THR A 45 6.94 21.05 -21.10
N SER A 46 7.04 21.00 -22.42
CA SER A 46 6.49 19.87 -23.16
C SER A 46 7.25 18.63 -22.69
N SER A 47 6.80 17.98 -21.61
CA SER A 47 7.25 16.63 -21.32
C SER A 47 6.75 15.76 -22.47
N ILE A 48 7.68 15.16 -23.19
CA ILE A 48 7.43 14.15 -24.21
C ILE A 48 6.94 12.91 -23.45
N HIS A 49 5.71 12.93 -22.95
CA HIS A 49 5.05 11.68 -22.60
C HIS A 49 4.82 10.96 -23.92
N ALA A 50 5.27 9.70 -23.98
CA ALA A 50 4.74 8.84 -25.01
C ALA A 50 3.24 8.74 -24.72
N ASP A 51 2.41 9.10 -25.70
CA ASP A 51 0.94 8.96 -25.60
C ASP A 51 0.54 7.48 -25.40
N GLU A 52 1.48 6.58 -25.67
CA GLU A 52 1.31 5.15 -25.64
C GLU A 52 2.59 4.44 -25.15
N TYR A 53 2.41 3.37 -24.40
CA TYR A 53 3.47 2.44 -24.01
C TYR A 53 3.14 1.02 -24.48
N ILE A 54 4.16 0.23 -24.80
CA ILE A 54 4.00 -1.18 -25.16
C ILE A 54 4.57 -2.03 -24.04
N GLY A 55 3.77 -2.91 -23.48
CA GLY A 55 4.22 -3.87 -22.46
C GLY A 55 4.90 -5.09 -23.09
N GLN A 56 5.60 -5.86 -22.26
CA GLN A 56 6.21 -7.14 -22.66
C GLN A 56 5.21 -8.14 -23.22
N SER A 57 3.93 -8.06 -22.82
CA SER A 57 2.85 -8.87 -23.40
C SER A 57 2.52 -8.50 -24.86
N GLY A 58 3.10 -7.42 -25.40
CA GLY A 58 2.72 -6.81 -26.67
C GLY A 58 1.47 -5.93 -26.59
N ARG A 59 0.87 -5.78 -25.40
CA ARG A 59 -0.29 -4.91 -25.21
C ARG A 59 0.11 -3.44 -25.27
N HIS A 60 -0.71 -2.68 -25.97
CA HIS A 60 -0.62 -1.24 -26.12
C HIS A 60 -1.42 -0.52 -25.04
N TYR A 61 -0.78 0.40 -24.32
CA TYR A 61 -1.36 1.17 -23.22
C TYR A 61 -1.36 2.65 -23.57
N LYS A 62 -2.53 3.20 -23.90
CA LYS A 62 -2.70 4.62 -24.17
C LYS A 62 -2.87 5.39 -22.88
N VAL A 63 -2.03 6.40 -22.64
CA VAL A 63 -2.11 7.21 -21.41
C VAL A 63 -3.37 8.08 -21.44
N GLU A 64 -4.23 7.93 -20.43
CA GLU A 64 -5.39 8.80 -20.21
C GLU A 64 -5.00 10.02 -19.37
N ARG A 65 -4.24 9.81 -18.28
CA ARG A 65 -3.93 10.85 -17.30
C ARG A 65 -2.71 10.51 -16.45
N VAL A 66 -1.89 11.51 -16.14
CA VAL A 66 -0.85 11.43 -15.10
C VAL A 66 -1.50 11.57 -13.72
N LEU A 67 -1.38 10.55 -12.85
CA LEU A 67 -1.92 10.59 -11.48
C LEU A 67 -0.91 11.13 -10.47
N GLN A 68 0.38 10.85 -10.68
CA GLN A 68 1.47 11.34 -9.85
C GLN A 68 2.73 11.45 -10.70
N GLU A 69 3.50 12.51 -10.50
CA GLU A 69 4.81 12.71 -11.12
C GLU A 69 5.72 13.53 -10.20
N GLU A 70 6.87 12.96 -9.86
CA GLU A 70 7.93 13.60 -9.09
C GLU A 70 9.28 13.26 -9.75
N SER A 71 10.18 14.23 -9.86
CA SER A 71 11.48 14.05 -10.51
C SER A 71 12.59 13.60 -9.56
N SER A 72 12.46 13.86 -8.26
CA SER A 72 13.49 13.52 -7.26
C SER A 72 12.88 13.30 -5.86
N PRO A 73 12.83 12.05 -5.38
CA PRO A 73 13.12 10.81 -6.11
C PRO A 73 12.10 10.58 -7.25
N PRO A 74 12.47 9.84 -8.31
CA PRO A 74 11.56 9.59 -9.42
C PRO A 74 10.34 8.80 -8.94
N ARG A 75 9.15 9.35 -9.15
CA ARG A 75 7.88 8.65 -8.94
C ARG A 75 6.95 8.99 -10.07
N GLN A 76 6.35 7.97 -10.66
CA GLN A 76 5.37 8.18 -11.71
C GLN A 76 4.27 7.14 -11.61
N VAL A 77 3.03 7.61 -11.63
CA VAL A 77 1.84 6.77 -11.67
C VAL A 77 0.93 7.33 -12.76
N LEU A 78 0.64 6.52 -13.77
CA LEU A 78 -0.17 6.90 -14.91
C LEU A 78 -1.43 6.04 -14.94
N LEU A 79 -2.55 6.66 -15.31
CA LEU A 79 -3.76 5.97 -15.73
C LEU A 79 -3.69 5.78 -17.24
N ALA A 80 -3.86 4.55 -17.71
CA ALA A 80 -3.86 4.20 -19.12
C ALA A 80 -5.03 3.28 -19.47
N THR A 81 -5.31 3.15 -20.77
CA THR A 81 -6.28 2.20 -21.31
C THR A 81 -5.65 1.26 -22.32
N ALA A 82 -6.19 0.05 -22.37
CA ALA A 82 -5.98 -0.89 -23.47
C ALA A 82 -7.34 -1.51 -23.83
N GLY A 83 -7.91 -1.09 -24.97
CA GLY A 83 -9.31 -1.32 -25.27
C GLY A 83 -10.23 -0.65 -24.25
N ASP A 84 -11.24 -1.37 -23.77
CA ASP A 84 -12.21 -0.88 -22.76
C ASP A 84 -11.73 -1.02 -21.30
N GLN A 85 -10.52 -1.55 -21.10
CA GLN A 85 -9.96 -1.78 -19.78
C GLN A 85 -8.99 -0.67 -19.37
N ARG A 86 -9.03 -0.30 -18.08
CA ARG A 86 -8.13 0.67 -17.47
C ARG A 86 -7.02 -0.01 -16.67
N PHE A 87 -5.85 0.62 -16.69
CA PHE A 87 -4.63 0.14 -16.07
C PHE A 87 -3.91 1.27 -15.33
N ILE A 88 -3.13 0.89 -14.34
CA ILE A 88 -2.15 1.75 -13.68
C ILE A 88 -0.76 1.35 -14.14
N LEU A 89 -0.03 2.27 -14.74
CA LEU A 89 1.40 2.13 -15.02
C LEU A 89 2.15 2.83 -13.90
N LYS A 90 2.88 2.06 -13.10
CA LYS A 90 3.63 2.57 -11.94
C LYS A 90 5.11 2.37 -12.18
N TYR A 91 5.88 3.45 -12.07
CA TYR A 91 7.33 3.39 -12.05
C TYR A 91 7.81 2.62 -10.82
N ILE A 92 8.71 1.67 -11.04
CA ILE A 92 9.36 0.86 -10.02
C ILE A 92 10.85 1.23 -10.03
N HIS A 93 11.37 1.60 -8.85
CA HIS A 93 12.80 1.87 -8.72
C HIS A 93 13.62 0.64 -9.08
N GLU A 94 14.71 0.87 -9.81
CA GLU A 94 15.62 -0.20 -10.26
C GLU A 94 16.05 -1.13 -9.12
N VAL A 95 16.35 -0.57 -7.94
CA VAL A 95 16.76 -1.35 -6.76
C VAL A 95 15.67 -2.29 -6.21
N ASN A 96 14.40 -2.04 -6.54
CA ASN A 96 13.27 -2.87 -6.11
C ASN A 96 12.74 -3.74 -7.26
N PHE A 97 13.21 -3.54 -8.49
CA PHE A 97 12.59 -4.11 -9.69
C PHE A 97 12.67 -5.65 -9.71
N GLU A 98 13.87 -6.20 -9.52
CA GLU A 98 14.09 -7.66 -9.48
C GLU A 98 13.35 -8.31 -8.31
N ASP A 99 13.44 -7.70 -7.12
CA ASP A 99 12.77 -8.18 -5.91
C ASP A 99 11.25 -8.24 -6.09
N LEU A 100 10.66 -7.17 -6.63
CA LEU A 100 9.22 -7.11 -6.90
C LEU A 100 8.81 -8.12 -7.97
N GLN A 101 9.64 -8.34 -8.99
CA GLN A 101 9.38 -9.36 -10.00
C GLN A 101 9.40 -10.77 -9.39
N ASP A 102 10.33 -11.07 -8.47
CA ASP A 102 10.38 -12.36 -7.78
C ASP A 102 9.14 -12.57 -6.87
N VAL A 103 8.74 -11.53 -6.13
CA VAL A 103 7.49 -11.55 -5.33
C VAL A 103 6.28 -11.83 -6.22
N ASN A 104 6.17 -11.14 -7.36
CA ASN A 104 5.07 -11.37 -8.30
C ASN A 104 5.06 -12.81 -8.82
N ARG A 105 6.24 -13.37 -9.17
CA ARG A 105 6.36 -14.74 -9.66
C ARG A 105 5.95 -15.79 -8.62
N ARG A 106 6.34 -15.61 -7.35
CA ARG A 106 5.98 -16.53 -6.25
C ARG A 106 4.49 -16.57 -5.96
N LEU A 107 3.81 -15.43 -6.13
CA LEU A 107 2.39 -15.27 -5.86
C LEU A 107 1.51 -15.56 -7.09
N HIS A 108 2.11 -15.60 -8.29
CA HIS A 108 1.42 -15.88 -9.53
C HIS A 108 0.65 -17.21 -9.44
N ASN A 109 -0.59 -17.22 -9.92
CA ASN A 109 -1.56 -18.34 -9.84
C ASN A 109 -1.93 -18.84 -8.43
N ASN A 110 -1.38 -18.25 -7.37
CA ASN A 110 -1.64 -18.67 -5.98
C ASN A 110 -2.32 -17.59 -5.14
N ALA A 111 -2.39 -16.36 -5.65
CA ALA A 111 -2.94 -15.22 -4.92
C ALA A 111 -3.98 -14.47 -5.77
N SER A 112 -5.23 -14.47 -5.30
CA SER A 112 -6.34 -13.75 -5.93
C SER A 112 -6.64 -12.40 -5.25
N HIS A 113 -6.27 -12.28 -3.97
CA HIS A 113 -6.45 -11.10 -3.12
C HIS A 113 -5.17 -10.26 -3.01
N VAL A 114 -4.15 -10.55 -3.81
CA VAL A 114 -2.95 -9.72 -3.97
C VAL A 114 -2.92 -9.11 -5.37
N ARG A 115 -2.63 -7.81 -5.45
CA ARG A 115 -2.60 -7.04 -6.70
C ARG A 115 -1.24 -7.22 -7.37
N LEU A 116 -1.16 -8.23 -8.22
CA LEU A 116 0.03 -8.54 -9.01
C LEU A 116 0.07 -7.72 -10.31
N ALA A 117 1.27 -7.52 -10.85
CA ALA A 117 1.47 -6.91 -12.15
C ALA A 117 0.95 -7.83 -13.25
N GLN A 118 0.20 -7.25 -14.19
CA GLN A 118 -0.32 -7.94 -15.37
C GLN A 118 0.63 -7.84 -16.56
N ASP A 119 1.52 -6.87 -16.55
CA ASP A 119 2.49 -6.60 -17.60
C ASP A 119 3.65 -5.76 -17.07
N ILE A 120 4.72 -5.66 -17.86
CA ILE A 120 5.93 -4.91 -17.52
C ILE A 120 6.35 -4.08 -18.74
N ILE A 121 6.70 -2.83 -18.54
CA ILE A 121 7.31 -1.96 -19.56
C ILE A 121 8.75 -1.71 -19.13
N SER A 122 9.66 -2.61 -19.54
CA SER A 122 11.04 -2.64 -19.06
C SER A 122 11.82 -1.36 -19.36
N GLU A 123 11.61 -0.78 -20.55
CA GLU A 123 12.30 0.43 -21.01
C GLU A 123 12.05 1.66 -20.14
N LYS A 124 10.97 1.63 -19.34
CA LYS A 124 10.56 2.70 -18.44
C LYS A 124 10.57 2.27 -16.97
N SER A 125 11.04 1.06 -16.68
CA SER A 125 10.97 0.44 -15.36
C SER A 125 9.56 0.49 -14.75
N MET A 126 8.52 0.26 -15.56
CA MET A 126 7.13 0.31 -15.09
C MET A 126 6.50 -1.06 -14.97
N PHE A 127 5.71 -1.24 -13.93
CA PHE A 127 4.80 -2.37 -13.78
C PHE A 127 3.38 -1.90 -14.09
N VAL A 128 2.63 -2.75 -14.77
CA VAL A 128 1.24 -2.50 -15.16
C VAL A 128 0.31 -3.28 -14.25
N PHE A 129 -0.64 -2.59 -13.63
CA PHE A 129 -1.62 -3.17 -12.72
C PHE A 129 -3.04 -2.92 -13.22
N GLU A 130 -3.97 -3.83 -12.90
CA GLU A 130 -5.41 -3.57 -13.07
C GLU A 130 -5.79 -2.27 -12.35
N TYR A 131 -6.63 -1.44 -12.96
CA TYR A 131 -7.22 -0.29 -12.26
C TYR A 131 -8.33 -0.74 -11.29
N LEU A 132 -8.27 -0.30 -10.03
CA LEU A 132 -9.35 -0.45 -9.06
C LEU A 132 -9.90 0.94 -8.68
N THR A 133 -11.20 1.02 -8.40
CA THR A 133 -11.93 2.30 -8.25
C THR A 133 -11.61 3.07 -6.96
N GLY A 134 -10.91 2.47 -6.00
CA GLY A 134 -10.46 3.15 -4.80
C GLY A 134 -9.63 2.25 -3.89
N HIS A 135 -9.58 2.63 -2.62
CA HIS A 135 -8.87 1.89 -1.57
C HIS A 135 -9.66 1.93 -0.25
N LEU A 136 -9.34 1.01 0.66
CA LEU A 136 -10.06 0.80 1.92
C LEU A 136 -10.08 2.06 2.79
N LEU A 137 -8.98 2.83 2.85
CA LEU A 137 -8.96 4.08 3.63
C LEU A 137 -10.07 5.06 3.21
N HIS A 138 -10.37 5.18 1.90
CA HIS A 138 -11.46 6.04 1.43
C HIS A 138 -12.83 5.47 1.81
N LEU A 139 -13.00 4.15 1.71
CA LEU A 139 -14.24 3.49 2.07
C LEU A 139 -14.52 3.50 3.57
N ALA A 140 -13.48 3.45 4.41
CA ALA A 140 -13.61 3.53 5.87
C ALA A 140 -14.20 4.87 6.35
N GLN A 141 -14.10 5.93 5.53
CA GLN A 141 -14.67 7.25 5.80
C GLN A 141 -16.15 7.35 5.41
N LYS A 142 -16.71 6.34 4.73
CA LYS A 142 -18.12 6.30 4.32
C LYS A 142 -18.97 5.61 5.38
N ASP A 143 -20.27 5.89 5.36
CA ASP A 143 -21.22 5.15 6.18
C ASP A 143 -21.51 3.78 5.54
N LEU A 144 -20.68 2.79 5.93
CA LEU A 144 -20.81 1.41 5.50
C LEU A 144 -21.58 0.60 6.54
N SER A 145 -22.50 -0.24 6.07
CA SER A 145 -23.15 -1.25 6.92
C SER A 145 -22.11 -2.18 7.53
N LEU A 146 -22.43 -2.75 8.69
CA LEU A 146 -21.55 -3.71 9.37
C LEU A 146 -21.20 -4.91 8.47
N GLY A 147 -22.15 -5.37 7.65
CA GLY A 147 -21.94 -6.46 6.70
C GLY A 147 -20.87 -6.12 5.65
N ILE A 148 -20.93 -4.91 5.07
CA ILE A 148 -19.94 -4.45 4.10
C ILE A 148 -18.56 -4.30 4.75
N ARG A 149 -18.47 -3.73 5.95
CA ARG A 149 -17.19 -3.60 6.68
C ARG A 149 -16.56 -4.96 6.96
N LYS A 150 -17.37 -5.94 7.42
CA LYS A 150 -16.90 -7.32 7.65
C LYS A 150 -16.41 -7.97 6.37
N LYS A 151 -17.12 -7.81 5.25
CA LYS A 151 -16.68 -8.31 3.94
C LYS A 151 -15.33 -7.67 3.57
N LEU A 152 -15.24 -6.35 3.61
CA LEU A 152 -14.02 -5.61 3.25
C LEU A 152 -12.80 -6.06 4.05
N LEU A 153 -12.92 -6.16 5.37
CA LEU A 153 -11.84 -6.61 6.25
C LEU A 153 -11.49 -8.09 6.05
N LYS A 154 -12.48 -8.95 5.80
CA LYS A 154 -12.24 -10.37 5.51
C LYS A 154 -11.41 -10.53 4.24
N GLU A 155 -11.82 -9.89 3.14
CA GLU A 155 -11.11 -9.96 1.86
C GLU A 155 -9.69 -9.36 1.96
N ALA A 156 -9.53 -8.26 2.72
CA ALA A 156 -8.21 -7.69 3.00
C ALA A 156 -7.30 -8.67 3.76
N LEU A 157 -7.82 -9.35 4.77
CA LEU A 157 -7.08 -10.35 5.54
C LEU A 157 -6.70 -11.57 4.68
N LEU A 158 -7.53 -11.97 3.72
CA LEU A 158 -7.19 -13.03 2.76
C LEU A 158 -5.95 -12.66 1.93
N GLY A 159 -5.80 -11.41 1.50
CA GLY A 159 -4.59 -10.95 0.81
C GLY A 159 -3.32 -11.10 1.66
N ILE A 160 -3.40 -10.78 2.96
CA ILE A 160 -2.29 -11.01 3.90
C ILE A 160 -2.01 -12.51 4.04
N ALA A 161 -3.05 -13.32 4.20
CA ALA A 161 -2.91 -14.77 4.35
C ALA A 161 -2.26 -15.43 3.12
N GLU A 162 -2.64 -15.03 1.90
CA GLU A 162 -2.03 -15.51 0.65
C GLU A 162 -0.54 -15.17 0.57
N MET A 163 -0.12 -13.97 0.99
CA MET A 163 1.31 -13.62 1.06
C MET A 163 2.03 -14.46 2.11
N HIS A 164 1.44 -14.61 3.30
CA HIS A 164 2.03 -15.35 4.41
C HIS A 164 2.16 -16.84 4.12
N ASP A 165 1.27 -17.44 3.32
CA ASP A 165 1.38 -18.82 2.85
C ASP A 165 2.64 -19.06 2.01
N LYS A 166 3.13 -18.03 1.32
CA LYS A 166 4.37 -18.08 0.52
C LYS A 166 5.60 -17.55 1.27
N ASP A 167 5.50 -17.40 2.59
CA ASP A 167 6.55 -16.82 3.43
C ASP A 167 6.97 -15.40 3.00
N ILE A 168 6.02 -14.65 2.42
CA ILE A 168 6.21 -13.25 2.05
C ILE A 168 5.54 -12.37 3.10
N VAL A 169 6.29 -11.42 3.66
CA VAL A 169 5.80 -10.41 4.60
C VAL A 169 5.67 -9.10 3.83
N HIS A 170 4.54 -8.41 3.98
CA HIS A 170 4.26 -7.16 3.25
C HIS A 170 5.09 -6.00 3.80
N THR A 171 5.20 -5.89 5.13
CA THR A 171 6.00 -4.91 5.88
C THR A 171 5.52 -3.46 5.84
N ASP A 172 4.61 -3.09 4.92
CA ASP A 172 3.92 -1.80 4.89
C ASP A 172 2.38 -1.92 4.82
N ILE A 173 1.78 -2.71 5.72
CA ILE A 173 0.31 -2.83 5.79
C ILE A 173 -0.28 -1.50 6.29
N LYS A 174 -1.13 -0.89 5.46
CA LYS A 174 -1.89 0.33 5.74
C LYS A 174 -3.18 0.35 4.94
N ALA A 175 -4.16 1.12 5.39
CA ALA A 175 -5.51 1.10 4.81
C ALA A 175 -5.58 1.54 3.34
N ASP A 176 -4.65 2.36 2.86
CA ASP A 176 -4.59 2.79 1.46
C ASP A 176 -3.92 1.75 0.53
N ASN A 177 -3.23 0.74 1.08
CA ASN A 177 -2.65 -0.37 0.30
C ASN A 177 -3.64 -1.49 -0.02
N PHE A 178 -4.84 -1.47 0.57
CA PHE A 178 -5.93 -2.37 0.17
C PHE A 178 -6.79 -1.69 -0.89
N PHE A 179 -6.53 -2.02 -2.15
CA PHE A 179 -7.28 -1.50 -3.29
C PHE A 179 -8.64 -2.20 -3.40
N VAL A 180 -9.66 -1.45 -3.80
CA VAL A 180 -11.04 -1.93 -3.81
C VAL A 180 -11.71 -1.53 -5.11
N ASN A 181 -12.33 -2.51 -5.76
CA ASN A 181 -13.32 -2.24 -6.78
C ASN A 181 -14.71 -2.24 -6.13
N TRP A 182 -15.35 -1.09 -6.14
CA TRP A 182 -16.66 -0.86 -5.54
C TRP A 182 -17.54 0.00 -6.43
N LYS A 183 -18.85 -0.10 -6.22
CA LYS A 183 -19.88 0.67 -6.93
C LYS A 183 -20.86 1.26 -5.93
N GLN A 184 -21.29 2.49 -6.20
CA GLN A 184 -22.43 3.12 -5.54
C GLN A 184 -23.68 2.83 -6.36
N SER A 185 -24.74 2.40 -5.69
CA SER A 185 -26.09 2.26 -6.26
C SER A 185 -27.13 2.84 -5.29
N ASP A 186 -28.39 2.89 -5.72
CA ASP A 186 -29.51 3.27 -4.86
C ASP A 186 -29.66 2.34 -3.64
N ASN A 187 -29.26 1.08 -3.80
CA ASN A 187 -29.25 0.07 -2.73
C ASN A 187 -28.00 0.15 -1.83
N GLY A 188 -27.15 1.17 -2.02
CA GLY A 188 -25.92 1.37 -1.27
C GLY A 188 -24.66 0.90 -2.00
N ILE A 189 -23.60 0.67 -1.21
CA ILE A 189 -22.26 0.32 -1.71
C ILE A 189 -22.13 -1.18 -1.88
N THR A 190 -21.67 -1.61 -3.06
CA THR A 190 -21.29 -3.00 -3.33
C THR A 190 -19.78 -3.11 -3.50
N ILE A 191 -19.19 -4.13 -2.87
CA ILE A 191 -17.77 -4.46 -2.98
C ILE A 191 -17.60 -5.64 -3.94
N ASP A 192 -16.98 -5.39 -5.09
CA ASP A 192 -16.75 -6.38 -6.14
C ASP A 192 -15.44 -7.15 -5.91
N LYS A 193 -14.37 -6.43 -5.54
CA LYS A 193 -13.02 -6.99 -5.38
C LYS A 193 -12.22 -6.20 -4.35
N VAL A 194 -11.38 -6.88 -3.56
CA VAL A 194 -10.39 -6.27 -2.68
C VAL A 194 -9.04 -6.93 -2.95
N GLN A 195 -7.99 -6.13 -3.14
CA GLN A 195 -6.64 -6.66 -3.34
C GLN A 195 -5.61 -5.84 -2.57
N LEU A 196 -4.70 -6.53 -1.88
CA LEU A 196 -3.52 -5.94 -1.25
C LEU A 196 -2.47 -5.63 -2.32
N GLY A 197 -2.05 -4.38 -2.45
CA GLY A 197 -0.99 -3.95 -3.37
C GLY A 197 0.15 -3.21 -2.66
N ASP A 198 1.00 -2.53 -3.45
CA ASP A 198 2.19 -1.80 -2.94
C ASP A 198 3.26 -2.74 -2.34
N LEU A 199 3.63 -3.76 -3.11
CA LEU A 199 4.52 -4.85 -2.69
C LEU A 199 6.02 -4.53 -2.81
N GLU A 200 6.39 -3.28 -3.13
CA GLU A 200 7.79 -2.87 -3.34
C GLU A 200 8.67 -3.07 -2.09
N ASP A 201 8.07 -2.97 -0.90
CA ASP A 201 8.71 -3.23 0.38
C ASP A 201 8.49 -4.66 0.88
N ALA A 202 7.73 -5.50 0.18
CA ALA A 202 7.50 -6.89 0.57
C ALA A 202 8.79 -7.71 0.49
N VAL A 203 8.92 -8.67 1.41
CA VAL A 203 10.14 -9.46 1.59
C VAL A 203 9.78 -10.92 1.80
N TYR A 204 10.46 -11.81 1.08
CA TYR A 204 10.48 -13.23 1.39
C TYR A 204 11.32 -13.48 2.65
N ILE A 205 10.69 -14.01 3.71
CA ILE A 205 11.32 -14.33 4.99
C ILE A 205 11.18 -15.84 5.22
N PRO A 206 12.24 -16.64 4.97
CA PRO A 206 12.20 -18.08 5.22
C PRO A 206 11.70 -18.45 6.62
N PRO A 207 11.04 -19.61 6.78
CA PRO A 207 10.66 -20.12 8.09
C PRO A 207 11.82 -20.11 9.08
N GLY A 208 11.58 -19.65 10.31
CA GLY A 208 12.60 -19.54 11.36
C GLY A 208 13.56 -18.35 11.23
N SER A 209 13.39 -17.49 10.22
CA SER A 209 14.18 -16.26 10.06
C SER A 209 13.35 -15.00 10.36
N SER A 210 13.99 -13.83 10.37
CA SER A 210 13.32 -12.53 10.54
C SER A 210 14.14 -11.43 9.92
N MET A 211 13.48 -10.35 9.52
CA MET A 211 14.15 -9.12 9.15
C MET A 211 14.60 -8.39 10.44
N LEU A 212 15.78 -7.80 10.44
CA LEU A 212 16.34 -7.08 11.60
C LEU A 212 16.89 -5.71 11.19
N GLY A 213 16.77 -4.73 12.07
CA GLY A 213 17.45 -3.43 11.90
C GLY A 213 16.73 -2.40 11.03
N LYS A 214 15.77 -2.81 10.19
CA LYS A 214 14.94 -1.90 9.37
C LYS A 214 13.71 -1.43 10.15
N GLN A 215 13.43 -0.12 10.13
CA GLN A 215 12.15 0.42 10.59
C GLN A 215 11.12 0.34 9.46
N ALA A 216 10.68 -0.88 9.17
CA ALA A 216 9.78 -1.15 8.04
C ALA A 216 8.40 -0.51 8.21
N GLY A 217 7.75 -0.20 7.09
CA GLY A 217 6.38 0.32 7.03
C GLY A 217 6.21 1.77 7.47
N ASN A 218 5.02 2.31 7.23
CA ASN A 218 4.61 3.64 7.63
C ASN A 218 4.52 3.76 9.16
N TRP A 219 5.10 4.83 9.71
CA TRP A 219 5.23 5.02 11.16
C TRP A 219 3.92 4.97 11.95
N MET A 220 2.79 5.38 11.36
CA MET A 220 1.45 5.34 11.99
C MET A 220 0.89 3.93 12.10
N TRP A 221 1.36 3.01 11.25
CA TRP A 221 0.85 1.65 11.12
C TRP A 221 1.84 0.61 11.65
N ARG A 222 3.05 1.05 11.97
CA ARG A 222 4.19 0.21 12.29
C ARG A 222 4.00 -0.53 13.62
N SER A 223 4.40 -1.81 13.65
CA SER A 223 4.42 -2.60 14.87
C SER A 223 5.50 -2.14 15.88
N PRO A 224 5.35 -2.44 17.18
CA PRO A 224 6.31 -2.03 18.20
C PRO A 224 7.72 -2.56 17.91
N GLU A 225 7.85 -3.81 17.49
CA GLU A 225 9.15 -4.41 17.16
C GLU A 225 9.77 -3.78 15.92
N ALA A 226 8.99 -3.43 14.89
CA ALA A 226 9.49 -2.68 13.74
C ALA A 226 9.92 -1.26 14.16
N HIS A 227 9.22 -0.62 15.09
CA HIS A 227 9.60 0.68 15.63
C HIS A 227 10.94 0.62 16.37
N ALA A 228 11.12 -0.42 17.18
CA ALA A 228 12.32 -0.70 17.96
C ALA A 228 13.49 -1.32 17.15
N ARG A 229 13.35 -1.45 15.82
CA ARG A 229 14.35 -2.13 14.95
C ARG A 229 14.61 -3.59 15.35
N GLY A 230 13.64 -4.21 16.02
CA GLY A 230 13.64 -5.60 16.41
C GLY A 230 13.40 -6.56 15.25
N ARG A 231 13.02 -7.79 15.58
CA ARG A 231 12.75 -8.85 14.60
C ARG A 231 11.37 -8.68 13.98
N VAL A 232 11.32 -8.31 12.71
CA VAL A 232 10.09 -8.14 11.93
C VAL A 232 9.80 -9.40 11.13
N ASN A 233 8.56 -9.89 11.20
CA ASN A 233 8.06 -11.05 10.45
C ASN A 233 6.52 -10.97 10.31
N LYS A 234 5.85 -12.06 9.88
CA LYS A 234 4.39 -12.16 9.70
C LYS A 234 3.54 -11.50 10.81
N PRO A 235 3.86 -11.63 12.13
CA PRO A 235 3.08 -10.96 13.18
C PRO A 235 3.05 -9.43 13.08
N SER A 236 4.08 -8.81 12.50
CA SER A 236 4.14 -7.37 12.30
C SER A 236 3.05 -6.89 11.32
N ASP A 237 2.80 -7.63 10.24
CA ASP A 237 1.68 -7.34 9.32
C ASP A 237 0.33 -7.47 10.02
N ILE A 238 0.17 -8.48 10.90
CA ILE A 238 -1.06 -8.71 11.66
C ILE A 238 -1.32 -7.56 12.67
N PHE A 239 -0.27 -7.06 13.32
CA PHE A 239 -0.37 -5.88 14.18
C PHE A 239 -0.85 -4.67 13.37
N SER A 240 -0.21 -4.38 12.24
CA SER A 240 -0.60 -3.27 11.35
C SER A 240 -2.03 -3.42 10.85
N PHE A 241 -2.47 -4.64 10.54
CA PHE A 241 -3.84 -4.93 10.14
C PHE A 241 -4.85 -4.68 11.28
N ALA A 242 -4.49 -4.94 12.54
CA ALA A 242 -5.37 -4.60 13.67
C ALA A 242 -5.65 -3.09 13.75
N LEU A 243 -4.69 -2.24 13.38
CA LEU A 243 -4.90 -0.78 13.26
C LEU A 243 -5.86 -0.45 12.10
N VAL A 244 -5.78 -1.17 10.98
CA VAL A 244 -6.72 -1.04 9.85
C VAL A 244 -8.14 -1.39 10.28
N VAL A 245 -8.31 -2.47 11.06
CA VAL A 245 -9.61 -2.82 11.65
C VAL A 245 -10.12 -1.68 12.52
N GLY A 246 -9.27 -1.14 13.41
CA GLY A 246 -9.62 -0.06 14.33
C GLY A 246 -10.17 1.19 13.64
N ILE A 247 -9.55 1.64 12.54
CA ILE A 247 -10.04 2.81 11.80
C ILE A 247 -11.29 2.51 10.95
N THR A 248 -11.52 1.24 10.62
CA THR A 248 -12.65 0.80 9.80
C THR A 248 -13.88 0.54 10.64
N THR A 249 -13.74 0.31 11.94
CA THR A 249 -14.86 0.15 12.86
C THR A 249 -15.35 1.52 13.38
N PRO A 250 -16.68 1.78 13.42
CA PRO A 250 -17.19 2.99 14.05
C PRO A 250 -16.75 3.01 15.51
N LYS A 251 -16.35 4.18 16.02
CA LYS A 251 -16.24 4.36 17.47
C LYS A 251 -17.65 4.24 18.04
N THR A 252 -17.95 3.14 18.72
CA THR A 252 -19.16 3.04 19.52
C THR A 252 -19.02 4.10 20.61
N VAL A 253 -19.71 5.23 20.46
CA VAL A 253 -20.01 6.07 21.62
C VAL A 253 -20.95 5.23 22.45
N GLN A 254 -20.43 4.56 23.48
CA GLN A 254 -21.28 4.07 24.56
C GLN A 254 -21.86 5.32 25.22
N SER A 255 -23.04 5.76 24.76
CA SER A 255 -23.93 6.56 25.59
C SER A 255 -24.30 5.68 26.76
N VAL A 256 -23.60 5.86 27.89
CA VAL A 256 -24.09 5.37 29.17
C VAL A 256 -25.40 6.12 29.40
N ASN A 257 -26.52 5.48 29.07
CA ASN A 257 -27.83 5.95 29.49
C ASN A 257 -27.89 5.71 31.01
N SER A 258 -27.42 6.69 31.77
CA SER A 258 -27.86 6.90 33.15
C SER A 258 -29.31 7.36 33.10
N SER A 259 -30.23 6.41 32.98
CA SER A 259 -31.66 6.65 33.14
C SER A 259 -32.16 5.83 34.33
N SER A 260 -32.61 6.56 35.34
CA SER A 260 -33.58 6.18 36.38
C SER A 260 -33.21 5.05 37.36
N VAL A 261 -32.52 5.43 38.44
CA VAL A 261 -32.91 4.92 39.77
C VAL A 261 -34.11 5.76 40.19
N SER A 262 -35.30 5.16 40.09
CA SER A 262 -36.52 5.62 40.73
C SER A 262 -36.95 4.55 41.72
N THR A 263 -36.67 4.75 43.00
CA THR A 263 -37.56 4.39 44.12
C THR A 263 -37.12 5.15 45.35
#